data_AF-A0A2T2VI76-F1
#
_entry.id   AF-A0A2T2VI76-F1
#
_cell.length_a   1.000
_cell.length_b   1.000
_cell.length_c   1.000
_cell.angle_alpha   90.00
_cell.angle_beta   90.00
_cell.angle_gamma   90.00
#
_symmetry.space_group_name_H-M   'P 1'
#
loop_
_entity.id
_entity.type
_entity.pdbx_description
1 polymer ?
#
loop_
_entity_poly.entity_id
_entity_poly.type
_entity_poly.pdbx_seq_one_letter_code
_entity_poly.pdbx_strand_id
1 'polypeptide(L)' 'MDDLFSDDDRQRIADAVDEAEAATSAEIVPYVVVQSDPYPAARWRGGVLGALLVVSAAALLRVAP' A
#
# COMPACT_ATOMS: atom_id res chain seq x y z
N MET A 1 17.46 4.96 -3.66
CA MET A 1 16.16 5.35 -4.24
C MET A 1 16.30 5.56 -5.73
N ASP A 2 17.43 6.12 -6.16
CA ASP A 2 17.77 6.30 -7.57
C ASP A 2 17.88 4.99 -8.38
N ASP A 3 18.12 3.85 -7.73
CA ASP A 3 18.22 2.53 -8.37
C ASP A 3 16.89 1.78 -8.57
N LEU A 4 15.74 2.35 -8.17
CA LEU A 4 14.43 1.69 -8.36
C LEU A 4 13.99 1.66 -9.82
N PHE A 5 14.44 2.65 -10.60
CA PHE A 5 14.06 2.84 -12.00
C PHE A 5 15.31 3.19 -12.80
N SER A 6 15.51 2.45 -13.90
CA SER A 6 16.49 2.80 -14.91
C SER A 6 16.14 4.12 -15.61
N ASP A 7 17.07 4.68 -16.37
CA ASP A 7 16.79 5.87 -17.18
C ASP A 7 15.70 5.61 -18.23
N ASP A 8 15.69 4.41 -18.83
CA ASP A 8 14.64 3.98 -19.75
C ASP A 8 13.26 3.90 -19.06
N ASP A 9 13.21 3.44 -17.80
CA ASP A 9 11.97 3.45 -17.02
C ASP A 9 11.48 4.87 -16.76
N ARG A 10 12.38 5.78 -16.41
CA ARG A 10 12.07 7.19 -16.14
C ARG A 10 11.53 7.88 -17.39
N GLN A 11 12.11 7.60 -18.55
CA GLN A 11 11.61 8.13 -19.83
C GLN A 11 10.21 7.61 -20.12
N ARG A 12 9.97 6.30 -19.97
CA ARG A 12 8.64 5.72 -20.18
C ARG A 12 7.58 6.28 -19.23
N ILE A 13 7.96 6.58 -17.98
CA ILE A 13 7.07 7.23 -17.02
C ILE A 13 6.75 8.67 -17.47
N ALA A 14 7.74 9.43 -17.91
CA ALA A 14 7.54 10.80 -18.40
C ALA A 14 6.63 10.82 -19.63
N ASP A 15 6.88 9.97 -20.62
CA ASP A 15 6.06 9.89 -21.84
C ASP A 15 4.59 9.57 -21.51
N ALA A 16 4.36 8.66 -20.56
CA ALA A 16 3.01 8.29 -20.13
C ALA A 16 2.31 9.40 -19.34
N VAL A 17 3.06 10.19 -18.55
CA VAL A 17 2.54 11.38 -17.87
C VAL A 17 2.11 12.41 -18.91
N ASP A 18 2.99 12.74 -19.87
CA ASP A 18 2.72 13.72 -20.92
C ASP A 18 1.49 13.34 -21.75
N GLU A 19 1.36 12.07 -22.13
CA GLU A 19 0.18 11.56 -22.86
C GLU A 19 -1.11 11.73 -22.06
N ALA A 20 -1.09 11.45 -20.76
CA ALA A 20 -2.26 11.55 -19.89
C ALA A 20 -2.64 13.02 -19.62
N GLU A 21 -1.66 13.89 -19.40
CA GLU A 21 -1.88 15.32 -19.20
C GLU A 21 -2.43 16.00 -20.44
N ALA A 22 -2.03 15.59 -21.65
CA ALA A 22 -2.56 16.13 -22.90
C ALA A 22 -4.09 15.99 -23.06
N ALA A 23 -4.70 15.00 -22.38
CA ALA A 23 -6.15 14.79 -22.36
C ALA A 23 -6.89 15.65 -21.30
N THR A 24 -6.15 16.35 -20.44
CA THR A 24 -6.71 17.11 -19.31
C THR A 24 -6.05 18.49 -19.18
N SER A 25 -6.45 19.26 -18.17
CA SER A 25 -5.73 20.50 -17.77
C SER A 25 -5.13 20.34 -16.37
N ALA A 26 -4.91 19.09 -15.94
CA ALA A 26 -4.35 18.75 -14.64
C ALA A 26 -2.87 18.35 -14.78
N GLU A 27 -2.13 18.53 -13.70
CA GLU A 27 -0.73 18.09 -13.56
C GLU A 27 -0.68 16.77 -12.79
N ILE A 28 0.12 15.84 -13.27
CA ILE A 28 0.42 14.55 -12.68
C ILE A 28 1.85 14.62 -12.15
N VAL A 29 2.01 14.51 -10.84
CA VAL A 29 3.32 14.52 -10.17
C VAL A 29 3.60 13.15 -9.54
N PRO A 30 4.35 12.26 -10.21
CA PRO A 30 4.69 10.96 -9.65
C PRO A 30 5.62 11.12 -8.44
N TYR A 31 5.30 10.45 -7.34
CA TYR A 31 6.15 10.42 -6.17
C TYR A 31 6.27 9.00 -5.61
N VAL A 32 7.49 8.63 -5.27
CA VAL A 32 7.79 7.31 -4.70
C VAL A 32 8.21 7.53 -3.26
N VAL A 33 7.56 6.82 -2.34
CA VAL A 33 7.87 6.86 -0.91
C VAL A 33 7.97 5.45 -0.38
N VAL A 34 8.82 5.28 0.64
CA VAL A 34 8.92 4.00 1.36
C VAL A 34 7.62 3.70 2.13
N GLN A 35 6.98 4.74 2.66
CA GLN A 35 5.74 4.63 3.42
C GLN A 35 4.91 5.90 3.23
N SER A 36 3.65 5.73 2.84
CA SER A 36 2.67 6.81 2.62
C SER A 36 2.15 7.43 3.93
N ASP A 37 2.07 6.65 5.01
CA ASP A 37 1.58 7.07 6.32
C ASP A 37 2.16 6.14 7.41
N PRO A 38 2.48 6.61 8.63
CA PRO A 38 2.82 5.75 9.76
C PRO A 38 1.74 4.73 10.18
N TYR A 39 0.50 4.85 9.68
CA TYR A 39 -0.65 3.98 9.94
C TYR A 39 -0.83 3.61 11.42
N PRO A 40 -0.96 4.60 12.33
CA PRO A 40 -1.00 4.34 13.78
C PRO A 40 -2.16 3.43 14.18
N ALA A 41 -3.29 3.50 13.47
CA ALA A 41 -4.45 2.69 13.74
C ALA A 41 -4.28 1.20 13.36
N ALA A 42 -3.40 0.89 12.41
CA ALA A 42 -3.18 -0.49 11.97
C ALA A 42 -2.67 -1.39 13.10
N ARG A 43 -1.81 -0.84 13.98
CA ARG A 43 -1.22 -1.59 15.10
C ARG A 43 -2.29 -2.08 16.07
N TRP A 44 -3.13 -1.19 16.59
CA TRP A 44 -4.13 -1.58 17.59
C TRP A 44 -5.27 -2.38 16.96
N ARG A 45 -5.69 -2.05 15.73
CA ARG A 45 -6.71 -2.82 15.00
C ARG A 45 -6.24 -4.25 14.74
N GLY A 46 -4.98 -4.42 14.32
CA GLY A 46 -4.35 -5.72 14.15
C GLY A 46 -4.31 -6.51 15.46
N GLY A 47 -3.97 -5.85 16.58
CA GLY A 47 -4.03 -6.46 17.92
C GLY A 47 -5.43 -6.95 18.29
N VAL A 48 -6.47 -6.14 18.06
CA VAL A 48 -7.87 -6.52 18.31
C VAL A 48 -8.29 -7.71 17.44
N LEU A 49 -8.00 -7.67 16.14
CA LEU A 49 -8.29 -8.77 15.22
C LEU A 49 -7.55 -10.05 15.62
N GLY A 50 -6.28 -9.94 16.01
CA GLY A 50 -5.50 -11.07 16.51
C GLY A 50 -6.08 -11.67 17.78
N ALA A 51 -6.50 -10.84 18.73
CA ALA A 51 -7.17 -11.30 19.96
C ALA A 51 -8.48 -12.03 19.65
N LEU A 52 -9.30 -11.47 18.75
CA LEU A 52 -10.55 -12.11 18.31
C LEU A 52 -10.30 -13.47 17.64
N LEU A 53 -9.29 -13.58 16.79
CA LEU A 53 -8.90 -14.84 16.16
C LEU A 53 -8.47 -15.89 17.18
N VAL A 54 -7.64 -15.51 18.16
CA VAL A 54 -7.18 -16.42 19.23
C VAL A 54 -8.36 -16.90 20.06
N VAL A 55 -9.25 -16.00 20.48
CA VAL A 55 -10.44 -16.35 21.27
C VAL A 55 -11.36 -17.28 20.48
N SER A 56 -11.58 -16.99 19.21
CA SER A 56 -12.42 -17.81 18.33
C SER A 56 -11.83 -19.20 18.12
N ALA A 57 -10.52 -19.29 17.86
CA ALA A 57 -9.82 -20.56 17.71
C ALA A 57 -9.85 -21.38 19.01
N ALA A 58 -9.62 -20.75 20.16
CA ALA A 58 -9.71 -21.41 21.46
C ALA A 58 -11.13 -21.95 21.74
N ALA A 59 -12.16 -21.17 21.39
CA ALA A 59 -13.55 -21.60 21.51
C ALA A 59 -13.85 -22.81 20.62
N LEU A 60 -13.39 -22.80 19.37
CA LEU A 60 -13.55 -23.94 18.44
C LEU A 60 -12.83 -25.18 18.95
N LEU A 61 -11.58 -25.05 19.42
CA LEU A 61 -10.81 -26.17 19.97
C LEU A 61 -11.44 -26.75 21.24
N ARG A 62 -12.12 -25.93 22.04
CA ARG A 62 -12.83 -26.38 23.24
C ARG A 62 -14.09 -27.19 22.92
N VAL A 63 -14.75 -26.91 21.79
CA VAL A 63 -16.01 -27.52 21.38
C VAL A 63 -15.80 -28.63 20.33
N ALA A 64 -14.58 -28.74 19.79
CA ALA A 64 -14.18 -29.85 18.95
C ALA A 64 -14.26 -31.17 19.75
N PRO A 65 -14.88 -32.23 19.18
CA PRO A 65 -15.09 -33.52 19.84
C PRO A 65 -13.80 -34.31 20.07
#